data_AF-A0A2M7DHJ4-F1
#
_entry.id   AF-A0A2M7DHJ4-F1
#
_cell.length_a   1.000
_cell.length_b   1.000
_cell.length_c   1.000
_cell.angle_alpha   90.00
_cell.angle_beta   90.00
_cell.angle_gamma   90.00
#
_symmetry.space_group_name_H-M   'P 1'
#
loop_
_entity.id
_entity.type
_entity.pdbx_description
1 polymer ?
#
loop_
_entity_poly.entity_id
_entity_poly.type
_entity_poly.pdbx_seq_one_letter_code
_entity_poly.pdbx_strand_id
1 'polypeptide(L)'
;MKKEREKWFSAFLEDKPIDADTLLDFHKYAGIGNKDMDLQIDRGALKTMSITQVEKNTNKLNMQYTNLMTNEITHKEFNYLGVNS
;
A
#
# COMPACT_ATOMS: atom_id res chain seq x y z
N MET A 1 -16.39 9.81 0.81
CA MET A 1 -15.20 8.95 0.95
C MET A 1 -14.86 8.20 -0.33
N LYS A 2 -15.68 7.26 -0.83
CA LYS A 2 -15.31 6.43 -1.99
C LYS A 2 -14.87 7.25 -3.23
N LYS A 3 -15.68 8.25 -3.62
CA LYS A 3 -15.37 9.13 -4.76
C LYS A 3 -14.06 9.91 -4.61
N GLU A 4 -13.75 10.37 -3.39
CA GLU A 4 -12.48 11.06 -3.14
C GLU A 4 -11.29 10.11 -3.26
N ARG A 5 -11.43 8.87 -2.76
CA ARG A 5 -10.37 7.85 -2.92
C ARG A 5 -10.15 7.46 -4.37
N GLU A 6 -11.21 7.36 -5.16
CA GLU A 6 -11.13 7.15 -6.61
C GLU A 6 -10.38 8.31 -7.27
N LYS A 7 -10.70 9.57 -6.91
CA LYS A 7 -10.01 10.76 -7.42
C LYS A 7 -8.52 10.78 -7.03
N TRP A 8 -8.19 10.52 -5.77
CA TRP A 8 -6.79 10.47 -5.32
C TRP A 8 -6.01 9.37 -6.02
N PHE A 9 -6.64 8.21 -6.24
CA PHE A 9 -6.01 7.12 -6.98
C PHE A 9 -5.81 7.48 -8.45
N SER A 10 -6.79 8.10 -9.12
CA SER A 10 -6.63 8.59 -10.49
C SER A 10 -5.50 9.61 -10.62
N ALA A 11 -5.41 10.58 -9.69
CA ALA A 11 -4.33 11.55 -9.66
C ALA A 11 -2.96 10.90 -9.41
N PHE A 12 -2.90 9.90 -8.52
CA PHE A 12 -1.68 9.10 -8.31
C PHE A 12 -1.25 8.35 -9.58
N LEU A 13 -2.19 7.80 -10.35
CA LEU A 13 -1.88 7.09 -11.59
C LEU A 13 -1.38 8.01 -12.73
N GLU A 14 -1.69 9.30 -12.66
CA GLU A 14 -1.17 10.31 -13.60
C GLU A 14 0.28 10.70 -13.29
N ASP A 15 0.70 10.56 -12.03
CA ASP A 15 2.08 10.79 -11.59
C ASP A 15 2.95 9.56 -11.90
N LYS A 16 4.19 9.79 -12.34
CA LYS A 16 5.12 8.72 -12.71
C LYS A 16 6.49 8.96 -12.07
N PRO A 17 7.18 7.89 -11.61
CA PRO A 17 6.90 6.47 -11.83
C PRO A 17 5.94 5.82 -10.82
N ILE A 18 5.20 4.81 -11.29
CA ILE A 18 4.40 3.92 -10.44
C ILE A 18 5.23 2.67 -10.19
N ASP A 19 5.75 2.54 -8.99
CA ASP A 19 6.51 1.38 -8.52
C ASP A 19 6.02 0.96 -7.13
N ALA A 20 6.69 -0.05 -6.54
CA ALA A 20 6.30 -0.56 -5.23
C ALA A 20 6.39 0.53 -4.15
N ASP A 21 7.43 1.36 -4.15
CA ASP A 21 7.64 2.35 -3.11
C ASP A 21 6.60 3.47 -3.23
N THR A 22 6.36 3.99 -4.44
CA THR A 22 5.36 5.05 -4.64
C THR A 22 3.93 4.58 -4.35
N LEU A 23 3.61 3.31 -4.64
CA LEU A 23 2.31 2.72 -4.29
C LEU A 23 2.15 2.53 -2.77
N LEU A 24 3.22 2.16 -2.07
CA LEU A 24 3.21 2.03 -0.61
C LEU A 24 2.99 3.39 0.05
N ASP A 25 3.69 4.42 -0.42
CA ASP A 25 3.56 5.79 0.06
C ASP A 25 2.17 6.35 -0.21
N PHE A 26 1.59 6.09 -1.39
CA PHE A 26 0.19 6.43 -1.66
C PHE A 26 -0.75 5.82 -0.61
N HIS A 27 -0.60 4.55 -0.26
CA HIS A 27 -1.45 3.92 0.75
C HIS A 27 -1.27 4.49 2.16
N LYS A 28 -0.06 4.93 2.51
CA LYS A 28 0.24 5.55 3.82
C LYS A 28 -0.26 6.98 3.92
N TYR A 29 -0.15 7.76 2.85
CA TYR A 29 -0.22 9.23 2.93
C TYR A 29 -1.30 9.88 2.07
N ALA A 30 -1.98 9.14 1.19
CA ALA A 30 -3.00 9.74 0.34
C ALA A 30 -4.22 10.22 1.13
N GLY A 31 -4.60 11.46 0.89
CA GLY A 31 -5.72 12.09 1.55
C GLY A 31 -5.54 13.60 1.62
N ILE A 32 -6.23 14.20 2.59
CA ILE A 32 -6.27 15.65 2.81
C ILE A 32 -5.80 16.02 4.23
N GLY A 33 -5.15 15.10 4.94
CA GLY A 33 -4.74 15.26 6.33
C GLY A 33 -5.90 15.06 7.32
N ASN A 34 -7.03 14.51 6.88
CA ASN A 34 -8.17 14.22 7.73
C ASN A 34 -8.19 12.72 8.06
N LYS A 35 -7.83 12.39 9.30
CA LYS A 35 -7.79 11.02 9.83
C LYS A 35 -9.11 10.24 9.70
N ASP A 36 -10.24 10.91 9.60
CA ASP A 36 -11.51 10.22 9.37
C ASP A 36 -11.71 9.80 7.91
N MET A 37 -11.05 10.46 6.96
CA MET A 37 -11.38 10.40 5.53
C MET A 37 -10.26 9.81 4.66
N ASP A 38 -9.01 10.09 5.02
CA ASP A 38 -7.78 9.71 4.34
C ASP A 38 -7.66 8.19 4.16
N LEU A 39 -6.79 7.74 3.26
CA LEU A 39 -6.65 6.30 2.98
C LEU A 39 -6.37 5.49 4.24
N GLN A 40 -5.38 5.95 5.01
CA GLN A 40 -5.10 5.50 6.36
C GLN A 40 -6.03 6.20 7.35
N ILE A 41 -7.06 5.49 7.84
CA ILE A 41 -8.02 6.06 8.78
C ILE A 41 -7.54 5.91 10.22
N ASP A 42 -7.86 6.90 11.06
CA ASP A 42 -7.70 6.86 12.50
C ASP A 42 -8.87 7.55 13.21
N ARG A 43 -9.87 6.75 13.61
CA ARG A 43 -11.07 7.18 14.33
C ARG A 43 -11.11 6.63 15.76
N GLY A 44 -9.94 6.51 16.39
CA GLY A 44 -9.81 5.95 17.73
C GLY A 44 -9.82 4.42 17.74
N ALA A 45 -11.00 3.79 17.94
CA ALA A 45 -11.13 2.33 17.96
C ALA A 45 -11.19 1.71 16.56
N LEU A 46 -11.69 2.46 15.57
CA LEU A 46 -11.69 2.08 14.17
C LEU A 46 -10.55 2.78 13.44
N LYS A 47 -9.52 2.02 13.08
CA LYS A 47 -8.31 2.54 12.45
C LYS A 47 -7.61 1.50 11.60
N THR A 48 -6.81 1.95 10.64
CA THR A 48 -5.96 1.07 9.84
C THR A 48 -4.84 0.50 10.71
N MET A 49 -4.76 -0.82 10.82
CA MET A 49 -3.79 -1.51 11.69
C MET A 49 -2.50 -1.86 10.99
N SER A 50 -2.58 -2.16 9.71
CA SER A 50 -1.44 -2.60 8.94
C SER A 50 -1.64 -2.33 7.45
N ILE A 51 -0.51 -2.35 6.74
CA ILE A 51 -0.47 -2.34 5.29
C ILE A 51 0.32 -3.57 4.86
N THR A 52 -0.28 -4.39 4.01
CA THR A 52 0.40 -5.50 3.34
C THR A 52 0.60 -5.13 1.89
N GLN A 53 1.84 -5.06 1.46
CA GLN A 53 2.21 -4.93 0.06
C GLN A 53 2.69 -6.27 -0.47
N VAL A 54 2.27 -6.60 -1.68
CA VAL A 54 2.72 -7.79 -2.42
C VAL A 54 3.21 -7.35 -3.78
N GLU A 55 4.48 -7.57 -4.05
CA GLU A 55 5.14 -7.28 -5.31
C GLU A 55 5.46 -8.61 -6.01
N LYS A 56 4.89 -8.80 -7.20
CA LYS A 56 5.15 -9.98 -8.03
C LYS A 56 6.20 -9.64 -9.07
N ASN A 57 7.31 -10.36 -9.01
CA ASN A 57 8.38 -10.33 -9.99
C ASN A 57 8.37 -11.62 -10.82
N THR A 58 9.25 -11.74 -11.82
CA THR A 58 9.26 -12.90 -12.74
C THR A 58 9.38 -14.23 -12.01
N ASN A 59 10.29 -14.34 -11.04
CA ASN A 59 10.64 -15.61 -10.37
C ASN A 59 10.38 -15.60 -8.86
N LYS A 60 9.81 -14.50 -8.35
CA LYS A 60 9.61 -14.33 -6.92
C LYS A 60 8.45 -13.41 -6.60
N LEU A 61 7.93 -13.57 -5.40
CA LEU A 61 6.95 -12.70 -4.79
C LEU A 61 7.55 -12.13 -3.50
N ASN A 62 7.65 -10.81 -3.43
CA ASN A 62 8.05 -10.10 -2.22
C ASN A 62 6.78 -9.63 -1.51
N MET A 63 6.64 -9.97 -0.24
CA MET A 63 5.57 -9.48 0.63
C MET A 63 6.19 -8.64 1.74
N GLN A 64 5.68 -7.43 1.92
CA GLN A 64 6.00 -6.56 3.05
C GLN A 64 4.73 -6.36 3.88
N TYR A 65 4.81 -6.70 5.16
CA TYR A 65 3.79 -6.40 6.15
C TYR A 65 4.31 -5.28 7.05
N THR A 66 3.61 -4.15 7.07
CA THR A 66 3.88 -3.02 7.99
C THR A 66 2.81 -2.99 9.06
N ASN A 67 3.17 -3.18 10.31
CA ASN A 67 2.30 -2.95 11.47
C ASN A 67 2.33 -1.45 11.82
N LEU A 68 1.22 -0.74 11.60
CA LEU A 68 1.15 0.71 11.86
C LEU A 68 1.05 1.05 13.35
N MET A 69 0.81 0.06 14.21
CA MET A 69 0.73 0.27 15.66
C MET A 69 2.10 0.21 16.33
N THR A 70 3.02 -0.60 15.79
CA THR A 70 4.38 -0.80 16.32
C THR A 70 5.47 -0.24 15.42
N ASN A 71 5.13 0.15 14.19
CA ASN A 71 6.05 0.45 13.09
C ASN A 71 6.98 -0.71 12.70
N GLU A 72 6.66 -1.93 13.15
CA GLU A 72 7.41 -3.12 12.75
C GLU A 72 7.12 -3.48 11.30
N ILE A 73 8.18 -3.78 10.55
CA ILE A 73 8.10 -4.20 9.16
C ILE A 73 8.63 -5.63 9.07
N THR A 74 7.83 -6.51 8.50
CA THR A 74 8.21 -7.90 8.22
C THR A 74 8.21 -8.15 6.72
N HIS A 75 9.26 -8.79 6.22
CA HIS A 75 9.38 -9.19 4.83
C HIS A 75 9.31 -10.71 4.69
N LYS A 76 8.64 -11.17 3.64
CA LYS A 76 8.65 -12.57 3.20
C LYS A 76 8.86 -12.63 1.70
N GLU A 77 9.80 -13.47 1.28
CA GLU A 77 10.06 -13.77 -0.13
C GLU A 77 9.59 -15.19 -0.42
N PHE A 78 8.86 -15.35 -1.52
CA PHE A 78 8.44 -16.64 -2.04
C PHE A 78 9.02 -16.81 -3.43
N ASN A 79 9.98 -17.73 -3.56
CA ASN A 79 10.60 -18.05 -4.84
C ASN A 79 9.77 -19.12 -5.56
N TYR A 80 9.54 -18.95 -6.86
CA TYR A 80 8.92 -19.95 -7.71
C TYR A 80 9.66 -20.08 -9.04
N LEU A 81 9.70 -21.29 -9.57
CA LEU A 81 10.26 -21.54 -10.90
C LEU A 81 9.29 -20.92 -11.92
N GLY A 82 9.71 -19.84 -12.57
CA GLY A 82 8.96 -19.28 -13.69
C GLY A 82 8.78 -20.35 -14.78
N VAL A 83 7.54 -20.68 -15.10
CA VAL A 83 7.26 -21.50 -16.28
C VAL A 83 7.52 -20.58 -17.48
N ASN A 84 8.71 -20.71 -18.08
CA ASN A 84 8.98 -20.10 -19.38
C ASN A 84 7.93 -20.65 -20.36
N SER A 85 7.08 -19.76 -20.88
CA SER A 85 6.13 -20.03 -21.95
C SER A 85 6.79 -19.81 -23.30
#